data_AF-A0A9D0W4S4-F1
#
_entry.id   AF-A0A9D0W4S4-F1
#
_cell.length_a   1.000
_cell.length_b   1.000
_cell.length_c   1.000
_cell.angle_alpha   90.00
_cell.angle_beta   90.00
_cell.angle_gamma   90.00
#
_symmetry.space_group_name_H-M   'P 1'
#
loop_
_entity.id
_entity.type
_entity.pdbx_description
1 polymer ?
#
loop_
_entity_poly.entity_id
_entity_poly.type
_entity_poly.pdbx_seq_one_letter_code
_entity_poly.pdbx_strand_id
1 'polypeptide(L)' 'GTGLGLAISCQIIKQHGGRIRLASKPGVGTRFEIRLPINVKEAATTVAATQDRQLEENNP' A
#
# COMPACT_ATOMS: atom_id res chain seq x y z
N GLY A 1 9.30 -19.52 18.36
CA GLY A 1 9.91 -18.32 17.75
C GLY A 1 10.01 -17.22 18.80
N THR A 2 11.04 -16.38 18.73
CA THR A 2 11.39 -15.37 19.77
C THR A 2 10.51 -14.11 19.80
N GLY A 3 9.46 -14.04 18.98
CA GLY A 3 8.53 -12.90 18.95
C GLY A 3 9.04 -11.66 18.19
N LEU A 4 10.21 -11.74 17.55
CA LEU A 4 10.83 -10.60 16.87
C LEU A 4 10.06 -10.11 15.62
N GLY A 5 9.39 -11.01 14.89
CA GLY A 5 8.75 -10.66 13.62
C GLY A 5 7.71 -9.55 13.75
N LEU A 6 6.81 -9.64 14.74
CA LEU A 6 5.76 -8.64 14.92
C LEU A 6 6.32 -7.30 15.42
N ALA A 7 7.40 -7.32 16.21
CA ALA A 7 8.08 -6.11 16.65
C ALA A 7 8.69 -5.35 15.46
N ILE A 8 9.36 -6.06 14.55
CA ILE A 8 9.92 -5.50 13.32
C ILE A 8 8.79 -4.95 12.43
N SER A 9 7.72 -5.71 12.21
CA SER A 9 6.57 -5.25 11.43
C SER A 9 5.94 -3.99 12.03
N CYS A 10 5.78 -3.92 13.36
CA CYS A 10 5.26 -2.71 14.03
C CYS A 10 6.14 -1.49 13.77
N GLN A 11 7.46 -1.67 13.78
CA GLN A 11 8.40 -0.59 13.52
C GLN A 11 8.32 -0.10 12.07
N ILE A 12 8.29 -1.02 11.10
CA ILE A 12 8.10 -0.69 9.68
C ILE A 12 6.79 0.08 9.48
N ILE A 13 5.68 -0.43 10.00
CA ILE A 13 4.36 0.20 9.84
C ILE A 13 4.36 1.63 10.40
N LYS A 14 4.96 1.86 11.57
CA LYS A 14 5.07 3.20 12.18
C LYS A 14 5.93 4.15 11.34
N GLN A 15 7.05 3.68 10.80
CA GLN A 15 7.93 4.48 9.93
C GLN A 15 7.21 4.96 8.67
N HIS A 16 6.25 4.17 8.16
CA HIS A 16 5.42 4.53 7.02
C HIS A 16 4.18 5.36 7.39
N GLY A 17 4.10 5.89 8.61
CA GLY A 17 2.94 6.65 9.10
C GLY A 17 1.66 5.81 9.27
N GLY A 18 1.81 4.49 9.29
CA GLY A 18 0.72 3.54 9.41
C GLY A 18 0.36 3.16 10.84
N ARG A 19 -0.65 2.32 10.97
CA ARG A 19 -1.10 1.73 12.25
C ARG A 19 -1.49 0.27 12.10
N ILE A 20 -1.34 -0.48 13.18
CA ILE A 20 -1.73 -1.90 13.26
C ILE A 20 -2.76 -2.10 14.38
N ARG A 21 -3.74 -2.97 14.15
CA ARG A 21 -4.72 -3.44 15.14
C ARG A 21 -4.70 -4.97 15.18
N LEU A 22 -4.93 -5.53 16.36
CA LEU A 22 -4.99 -6.97 16.61
C LEU A 22 -6.33 -7.30 17.27
N ALA A 23 -7.04 -8.26 16.69
CA ALA A 23 -8.19 -8.90 17.30
C ALA A 23 -7.94 -10.40 17.34
N SER A 24 -8.02 -11.01 18.52
CA SER A 24 -7.86 -12.46 18.68
C SER A 24 -8.89 -12.99 19.67
N LYS A 25 -9.40 -14.18 19.40
CA LYS A 25 -10.29 -14.90 20.30
C LYS A 25 -9.87 -16.38 20.32
N PRO A 26 -9.60 -16.97 21.50
CA PRO A 26 -9.28 -18.39 21.62
C PRO A 26 -10.32 -19.27 20.93
N GLY A 27 -9.86 -20.25 20.17
CA GLY A 27 -10.73 -21.17 19.41
C GLY A 27 -11.42 -20.57 18.17
N VAL A 28 -11.25 -19.27 17.89
CA VAL A 28 -11.81 -18.61 16.68
C VAL A 28 -10.69 -18.17 15.74
N GLY A 29 -9.57 -17.72 16.30
CA GLY A 29 -8.38 -17.33 15.55
C GLY A 29 -7.96 -15.89 15.82
N THR A 30 -7.10 -15.38 14.94
CA THR A 30 -6.41 -14.10 15.12
C THR A 30 -6.43 -13.31 13.82
N ARG A 31 -6.77 -12.02 13.90
CA ARG A 31 -6.79 -11.07 12.79
C ARG A 31 -5.91 -9.88 13.11
N PHE A 32 -5.00 -9.57 12.18
CA PHE A 32 -4.22 -8.35 12.17
C PHE A 32 -4.76 -7.43 11.07
N GLU A 33 -4.90 -6.15 11.38
CA GLU A 33 -5.33 -5.12 10.43
C GLU A 33 -4.28 -4.02 10.37
N ILE A 34 -3.78 -3.75 9.17
CA ILE A 34 -2.74 -2.74 8.91
C ILE A 34 -3.36 -1.66 8.04
N ARG A 35 -3.21 -0.39 8.44
CA ARG A 35 -3.64 0.76 7.65
C ARG A 35 -2.44 1.65 7.37
N LEU A 36 -2.17 1.91 6.10
CA LEU A 36 -1.10 2.79 5.64
C LEU A 36 -1.71 4.03 4.95
N PRO A 37 -1.12 5.22 5.09
CA PRO A 37 -1.54 6.40 4.34
C PRO A 37 -1.19 6.22 2.85
N ILE A 38 -2.10 6.64 1.97
CA ILE A 38 -1.84 6.72 0.52
C ILE A 38 -1.51 8.16 0.14
N ASN A 39 -0.40 8.37 -0.56
CA ASN A 39 -0.02 9.71 -1.03
C ASN A 39 -0.50 9.90 -2.46
N VAL A 40 -1.70 10.47 -2.63
CA VAL A 40 -2.38 10.59 -3.93
C VAL A 40 -1.69 11.57 -4.88
N LYS A 41 -0.75 12.40 -4.39
CA LYS A 41 -0.01 13.37 -5.21
C LYS A 41 0.89 12.74 -6.27
N GLU A 42 1.35 11.50 -6.08
CA GLU A 42 2.32 10.85 -6.98
C GLU A 42 1.64 9.94 -8.01
N ALA A 43 0.49 9.37 -7.68
CA ALA A 43 -0.26 8.47 -8.58
C ALA A 43 -0.87 9.19 -9.80
N ALA A 44 -1.13 10.50 -9.70
CA ALA A 44 -1.74 11.27 -10.79
C ALA A 44 -0.76 11.59 -11.93
N THR A 45 0.56 11.49 -11.71
CA THR A 45 1.56 11.87 -12.72
C THR A 45 1.79 10.77 -13.76
N THR A 46 1.56 9.49 -13.44
CA THR A 46 1.84 8.37 -14.35
C THR A 46 0.79 8.18 -15.45
N VAL A 47 -0.45 8.64 -15.25
CA VAL A 47 -1.54 8.45 -16.24
C VAL A 47 -1.59 9.52 -17.34
N ALA A 48 -0.86 10.63 -17.21
CA ALA A 48 -0.90 11.72 -18.18
C ALA A 48 0.01 11.52 -19.42
N ALA A 49 0.95 10.56 -19.41
CA ALA A 49 2.00 10.45 -20.42
C ALA A 49 1.75 9.39 -21.53
N THR A 50 0.54 8.83 -21.66
CA THR A 50 0.25 7.76 -22.65
C THR A 50 -0.54 8.24 -23.88
N GLN A 51 -0.86 9.53 -24.01
CA GLN A 51 -1.79 10.03 -25.06
C GLN A 51 -1.16 10.58 -26.35
N ASP A 52 0.17 10.58 -26.50
CA ASP A 52 0.85 11.27 -27.62
C ASP A 52 1.21 10.38 -28.84
N ARG A 53 0.46 9.31 -29.16
CA ARG A 53 0.83 8.39 -30.28
C ARG A 53 -0.20 8.19 -31.41
N GLN A 54 -1.23 9.03 -31.54
CA GLN A 54 -2.33 8.78 -32.49
C GLN A 54 -2.48 9.77 -33.66
N LEU A 55 -1.43 10.51 -34.04
CA LEU A 55 -1.54 11.58 -35.06
C LEU A 55 -0.89 11.33 -36.44
N GLU A 56 -0.19 10.22 -36.71
CA GLU A 56 0.54 10.06 -38.00
C GLU A 56 -0.07 9.09 -39.04
N GLU A 57 -1.12 8.31 -38.75
CA GLU A 57 -1.59 7.26 -39.67
C GLU A 57 -2.74 7.65 -40.62
N ASN A 58 -3.22 8.91 -40.59
CA ASN A 58 -4.37 9.34 -41.41
C ASN A 58 -4.11 10.61 -42.25
N ASN A 59 -3.00 10.67 -43.01
CA ASN A 59 -2.90 11.66 -44.08
C ASN A 59 -2.89 10.98 -45.46
N PRO A 60 -4.00 11.08 -46.24
CA PRO A 60 -4.11 10.54 -47.59
C PRO A 60 -3.20 11.25 -48.62
#